data_AF-A0A3M5K8V9-F1
#
_entry.id   AF-A0A3M5K8V9-F1
#
_cell.length_a   1.000
_cell.length_b   1.000
_cell.length_c   1.000
_cell.angle_alpha   90.00
_cell.angle_beta   90.00
_cell.angle_gamma   90.00
#
_symmetry.space_group_name_H-M   'P 1'
#
loop_
_entity.id
_entity.type
_entity.pdbx_description
1 polymer ?
#
loop_
_entity_poly.entity_id
_entity_poly.type
_entity_poly.pdbx_seq_one_letter_code
_entity_poly.pdbx_strand_id
1 'polypeptide(L)'
;AGGIAQLIKAGTQAGMKAVLPCAMKFTAGFVAGEVGGRYVVEPVMRSAIGGLSGNPVDTTTGRKLIPDEIDFSLPGLMPIEWSRFYASNLNVDSVLGKGWVLPWEQSLRKRGSFLYLTDNQGRTVPFVDIAPGQRIYNPHEQVYLVCTQGGHYLLQTLDNIFFYFGEVPDDNKPVPLDRIENALGHFLHFTRTEQGTLTDISATGGIRVHLHYD
;
A
#
# COMPACT_ATOMS: atom_id res chain seq x y z
N ALA A 1 -26.84 45.10 -32.51
CA ALA A 1 -26.37 44.57 -31.21
C ALA A 1 -26.61 43.07 -31.21
N GLY A 2 -25.64 42.17 -31.41
CA GLY A 2 -24.18 42.28 -31.34
C GLY A 2 -23.66 41.58 -30.10
N GLY A 3 -23.14 40.35 -30.25
CA GLY A 3 -22.29 39.66 -29.26
C GLY A 3 -23.01 38.64 -28.37
N ILE A 4 -22.38 37.48 -28.17
CA ILE A 4 -22.72 36.36 -27.25
C ILE A 4 -23.41 35.14 -27.88
N ALA A 5 -24.47 35.27 -28.69
CA ALA A 5 -25.18 34.08 -29.21
C ALA A 5 -24.41 33.29 -30.30
N GLN A 6 -23.42 33.88 -30.96
CA GLN A 6 -22.61 33.20 -31.98
C GLN A 6 -21.34 32.51 -31.45
N LEU A 7 -20.93 32.75 -30.20
CA LEU A 7 -19.74 32.11 -29.63
C LEU A 7 -19.99 30.68 -29.13
N ILE A 8 -21.24 30.29 -28.90
CA ILE A 8 -21.59 28.93 -28.47
C ILE A 8 -21.68 27.95 -29.66
N LYS A 9 -22.00 28.44 -30.87
CA LYS A 9 -22.17 27.59 -32.06
C LYS A 9 -20.85 27.24 -32.79
N ALA A 10 -19.75 27.94 -32.53
CA ALA A 10 -18.45 27.64 -33.16
C ALA A 10 -17.57 26.68 -32.33
N GLY A 11 -17.87 26.49 -31.04
CA GLY A 11 -17.07 25.63 -30.15
C GLY A 11 -17.42 24.13 -30.19
N THR A 12 -18.60 23.76 -30.68
CA THR A 12 -19.11 22.38 -30.53
C THR A 12 -18.95 21.49 -31.77
N GLN A 13 -18.40 21.99 -32.87
CA GLN A 13 -18.26 21.20 -34.11
C GLN A 13 -16.82 20.76 -34.47
N ALA A 14 -15.78 21.32 -33.84
CA ALA A 14 -14.39 20.91 -34.10
C ALA A 14 -13.81 19.95 -33.04
N GLY A 15 -14.33 19.94 -31.81
CA GLY A 15 -13.81 19.10 -30.71
C GLY A 15 -14.46 17.71 -30.59
N MET A 16 -15.58 17.46 -31.27
CA MET A 16 -16.41 16.25 -31.11
C MET A 16 -16.21 15.18 -32.18
N LYS A 17 -15.16 15.28 -33.02
CA LYS A 17 -14.82 14.24 -34.01
C LYS A 17 -13.66 13.32 -33.62
N ALA A 18 -13.06 13.47 -32.43
CA ALA A 18 -11.94 12.62 -32.01
C ALA A 18 -12.21 11.75 -30.75
N VAL A 19 -13.34 11.90 -30.07
CA VAL A 19 -13.56 11.24 -28.75
C VAL A 19 -14.72 10.23 -28.76
N LEU A 20 -15.46 10.11 -29.86
CA LEU A 20 -16.71 9.34 -29.89
C LEU A 20 -16.67 7.85 -30.32
N PRO A 21 -15.57 7.21 -30.80
CA PRO A 21 -15.62 5.76 -31.06
C PRO A 21 -15.25 4.85 -29.88
N CYS A 22 -14.59 5.34 -28.82
CA CYS A 22 -14.12 4.46 -27.73
C CYS A 22 -14.84 4.63 -26.39
N ALA A 23 -15.61 5.71 -26.20
CA ALA A 23 -16.31 5.98 -24.94
C ALA A 23 -17.70 5.27 -24.83
N MET A 24 -18.20 4.64 -25.90
CA MET A 24 -19.52 3.99 -25.93
C MET A 24 -19.53 2.50 -25.52
N LYS A 25 -18.46 1.98 -24.88
CA LYS A 25 -18.46 0.64 -24.28
C LYS A 25 -18.56 0.60 -22.75
N PHE A 26 -18.59 1.74 -22.06
CA PHE A 26 -18.61 1.77 -20.59
C PHE A 26 -19.95 2.14 -19.95
N THR A 27 -20.98 2.42 -20.73
CA THR A 27 -22.32 2.82 -20.23
C THR A 27 -23.42 1.82 -20.58
N ALA A 28 -23.13 0.52 -20.52
CA ALA A 28 -24.12 -0.54 -20.66
C ALA A 28 -24.03 -1.62 -19.55
N GLY A 29 -23.63 -1.23 -18.33
CA GLY A 29 -23.53 -2.14 -17.18
C GLY A 29 -24.08 -1.60 -15.87
N PHE A 30 -24.69 -0.41 -15.87
CA PHE A 30 -25.38 0.13 -14.70
C PHE A 30 -26.87 0.10 -14.96
N VAL A 31 -27.52 -0.94 -14.43
CA VAL A 31 -28.92 -1.08 -13.99
C VAL A 31 -29.38 -2.50 -14.34
N ALA A 32 -29.07 -3.45 -13.46
CA ALA A 32 -29.96 -4.55 -13.04
C ALA A 32 -29.20 -5.53 -12.15
N GLY A 33 -29.61 -5.63 -10.88
CA GLY A 33 -29.32 -6.80 -10.03
C GLY A 33 -28.37 -6.55 -8.87
N GLU A 34 -28.95 -6.30 -7.71
CA GLU A 34 -28.28 -6.49 -6.42
C GLU A 34 -27.83 -7.96 -6.24
N VAL A 35 -26.86 -8.12 -5.34
CA VAL A 35 -26.40 -9.37 -4.69
C VAL A 35 -25.32 -10.17 -5.44
N GLY A 36 -24.09 -10.09 -4.91
CA GLY A 36 -23.04 -11.09 -5.09
C GLY A 36 -21.92 -10.69 -6.07
N GLY A 37 -20.72 -10.43 -5.54
CA GLY A 37 -19.50 -10.45 -6.36
C GLY A 37 -18.65 -9.19 -6.36
N ARG A 38 -18.32 -8.63 -5.19
CA ARG A 38 -17.27 -7.60 -5.07
C ARG A 38 -15.83 -8.16 -5.11
N TYR A 39 -15.65 -9.47 -5.29
CA TYR A 39 -14.34 -10.14 -5.12
C TYR A 39 -13.59 -10.52 -6.41
N VAL A 40 -13.95 -10.02 -7.59
CA VAL A 40 -13.25 -10.44 -8.84
C VAL A 40 -12.80 -9.28 -9.75
N VAL A 41 -13.05 -8.02 -9.42
CA VAL A 41 -12.86 -6.91 -10.39
C VAL A 41 -11.71 -5.94 -10.03
N GLU A 42 -10.96 -6.17 -8.95
CA GLU A 42 -10.00 -5.15 -8.47
C GLU A 42 -8.52 -5.21 -8.96
N PRO A 43 -7.93 -6.28 -9.54
CA PRO A 43 -6.52 -6.21 -9.91
C PRO A 43 -6.22 -5.38 -11.18
N VAL A 44 -7.20 -5.17 -12.08
CA VAL A 44 -6.91 -4.66 -13.43
C VAL A 44 -7.05 -3.13 -13.57
N MET A 45 -7.80 -2.47 -12.68
CA MET A 45 -8.18 -1.05 -12.92
C MET A 45 -7.11 -0.02 -12.52
N ARG A 46 -6.10 -0.38 -11.72
CA ARG A 46 -4.99 0.56 -11.41
C ARG A 46 -4.05 0.80 -12.61
N SER A 47 -4.14 0.00 -13.66
CA SER A 47 -3.23 0.10 -14.81
C SER A 47 -3.63 1.14 -15.87
N ALA A 48 -4.88 1.61 -15.87
CA ALA A 48 -5.45 2.27 -17.05
C ALA A 48 -5.64 3.79 -16.94
N ILE A 49 -5.42 4.43 -15.80
CA ILE A 49 -5.68 5.88 -15.64
C ILE A 49 -4.48 6.54 -14.94
N GLY A 50 -3.46 6.85 -15.74
CA GLY A 50 -2.37 7.75 -15.38
C GLY A 50 -0.97 7.11 -15.36
N GLY A 51 -0.30 7.06 -16.52
CA GLY A 51 1.17 7.08 -16.55
C GLY A 51 1.94 5.78 -16.78
N LEU A 52 1.32 4.63 -17.07
CA LEU A 52 2.05 3.40 -17.42
C LEU A 52 2.56 3.37 -18.88
N SER A 53 2.99 4.51 -19.43
CA SER A 53 3.89 4.52 -20.59
C SER A 53 5.31 4.39 -20.04
N GLY A 54 5.89 3.19 -20.03
CA GLY A 54 7.29 3.03 -19.63
C GLY A 54 7.63 1.75 -18.87
N ASN A 55 6.66 0.99 -18.32
CA ASN A 55 6.92 -0.25 -17.55
C ASN A 55 7.90 -1.18 -18.31
N PRO A 56 9.06 -1.54 -17.73
CA PRO A 56 9.42 -1.46 -16.30
C PRO A 56 10.27 -0.25 -15.92
N VAL A 57 10.23 0.87 -16.63
CA VAL A 57 10.96 2.10 -16.32
C VAL A 57 9.99 3.21 -15.92
N ASP A 58 10.24 3.81 -14.76
CA ASP A 58 9.60 5.05 -14.32
C ASP A 58 10.19 6.20 -15.15
N THR A 59 9.35 6.83 -15.98
CA THR A 59 9.79 7.90 -16.90
C THR A 59 10.25 9.17 -16.20
N THR A 60 9.86 9.39 -14.95
CA THR A 60 10.24 10.61 -14.21
C THR A 60 11.63 10.46 -13.59
N THR A 61 11.95 9.27 -13.09
CA THR A 61 13.21 9.02 -12.35
C THR A 61 14.23 8.21 -13.14
N GLY A 62 13.83 7.55 -14.23
CA GLY A 62 14.66 6.64 -15.02
C GLY A 62 14.97 5.31 -14.32
N ARG A 63 14.41 5.06 -13.13
CA ARG A 63 14.64 3.81 -12.40
C ARG A 63 13.84 2.68 -13.02
N LYS A 64 14.39 1.47 -12.96
CA LYS A 64 13.61 0.26 -13.24
C LYS A 64 12.71 -0.03 -12.04
N LEU A 65 11.43 -0.22 -12.28
CA LEU A 65 10.37 -0.48 -11.33
C LEU A 65 9.63 -1.76 -11.76
N ILE A 66 9.47 -2.70 -10.84
CA ILE A 66 8.52 -3.80 -10.97
C ILE A 66 7.56 -3.64 -9.79
N PRO A 67 6.30 -3.23 -10.04
CA PRO A 67 5.32 -3.06 -8.97
C PRO A 67 4.94 -4.41 -8.38
N ASP A 68 4.19 -4.38 -7.28
CA ASP A 68 3.79 -5.58 -6.54
C ASP A 68 3.11 -6.61 -7.45
N GLU A 69 3.87 -7.65 -7.79
CA GLU A 69 3.38 -8.85 -8.45
C GLU A 69 3.19 -9.93 -7.38
N ILE A 70 1.99 -10.51 -7.32
CA ILE A 70 1.68 -11.61 -6.40
C ILE A 70 2.25 -12.88 -7.02
N ASP A 71 3.30 -13.43 -6.40
CA ASP A 71 3.91 -14.69 -6.82
C ASP A 71 3.02 -15.87 -6.46
N PHE A 72 2.45 -15.87 -5.25
CA PHE A 72 1.45 -16.84 -4.79
C PHE A 72 0.57 -16.27 -3.68
N SER A 73 -0.58 -16.92 -3.45
CA SER A 73 -1.45 -16.62 -2.32
C SER A 73 -1.90 -17.88 -1.61
N LEU A 74 -2.03 -17.82 -0.29
CA LEU A 74 -2.67 -18.84 0.51
C LEU A 74 -4.02 -18.30 1.00
N PRO A 75 -5.14 -18.95 0.63
CA PRO A 75 -6.47 -18.45 0.98
C PRO A 75 -6.72 -18.58 2.48
N GLY A 76 -7.46 -17.63 3.04
CA GLY A 76 -7.82 -17.62 4.45
C GLY A 76 -8.70 -16.41 4.79
N LEU A 77 -9.12 -16.28 6.04
CA LEU A 77 -9.89 -15.13 6.52
C LEU A 77 -9.10 -13.81 6.43
N MET A 78 -7.77 -13.93 6.51
CA MET A 78 -6.81 -12.93 6.08
C MET A 78 -5.77 -13.65 5.23
N PRO A 79 -5.85 -13.56 3.89
CA PRO A 79 -4.95 -14.28 2.99
C PRO A 79 -3.49 -13.90 3.23
N ILE A 80 -2.59 -14.88 3.07
CA ILE A 80 -1.15 -14.60 2.94
C ILE A 80 -0.89 -14.40 1.46
N GLU A 81 -0.64 -13.16 1.06
CA GLU A 81 -0.22 -12.82 -0.29
C GLU A 81 1.29 -12.62 -0.30
N TRP A 82 1.98 -13.45 -1.08
CA TRP A 82 3.39 -13.28 -1.31
C TRP A 82 3.59 -12.42 -2.54
N SER A 83 4.03 -11.18 -2.32
CA SER A 83 4.35 -10.24 -3.38
C SER A 83 5.71 -9.60 -3.15
N ARG A 84 6.28 -9.06 -4.22
CA ARG A 84 7.59 -8.43 -4.20
C ARG A 84 7.55 -7.09 -4.92
N PHE A 85 8.11 -6.07 -4.26
CA PHE A 85 8.36 -4.78 -4.87
C PHE A 85 9.82 -4.70 -5.31
N TYR A 86 10.07 -4.25 -6.54
CA TYR A 86 11.44 -3.95 -7.00
C TYR A 86 11.58 -2.52 -7.50
N ALA A 87 12.66 -1.87 -7.07
CA ALA A 87 13.15 -0.66 -7.69
C ALA A 87 14.69 -0.63 -7.72
N SER A 88 15.27 -0.33 -8.88
CA SER A 88 16.72 -0.42 -9.09
C SER A 88 17.55 0.56 -8.26
N ASN A 89 16.92 1.60 -7.72
CA ASN A 89 17.56 2.61 -6.86
C ASN A 89 17.31 2.38 -5.37
N LEU A 90 16.57 1.33 -4.98
CA LEU A 90 16.38 1.00 -3.58
C LEU A 90 17.69 0.53 -2.95
N ASN A 91 17.96 1.05 -1.76
CA ASN A 91 19.14 0.72 -0.96
C ASN A 91 18.75 0.28 0.45
N VAL A 92 17.58 -0.35 0.56
CA VAL A 92 17.11 -1.02 1.78
C VAL A 92 17.64 -2.45 1.80
N ASP A 93 17.97 -2.92 3.00
CA ASP A 93 18.42 -4.29 3.22
C ASP A 93 17.19 -5.19 3.34
N SER A 94 16.89 -5.92 2.27
CA SER A 94 15.83 -6.94 2.21
C SER A 94 16.43 -8.33 2.21
N VAL A 95 15.68 -9.31 2.73
CA VAL A 95 16.07 -10.73 2.66
C VAL A 95 16.22 -11.24 1.23
N LEU A 96 15.60 -10.58 0.24
CA LEU A 96 15.76 -10.91 -1.19
C LEU A 96 16.93 -10.16 -1.86
N GLY A 97 17.69 -9.39 -1.09
CA GLY A 97 18.82 -8.61 -1.56
C GLY A 97 18.45 -7.23 -2.10
N LYS A 98 19.47 -6.51 -2.58
CA LYS A 98 19.35 -5.11 -2.99
C LYS A 98 18.32 -4.92 -4.10
N GLY A 99 17.49 -3.89 -3.93
CA GLY A 99 16.47 -3.51 -4.91
C GLY A 99 15.09 -4.07 -4.61
N TRP A 100 14.99 -5.06 -3.71
CA TRP A 100 13.73 -5.69 -3.33
C TRP A 100 13.21 -5.19 -1.99
N VAL A 101 11.89 -5.23 -1.82
CA VAL A 101 11.18 -5.08 -0.53
C VAL A 101 10.00 -6.04 -0.50
N LEU A 102 9.79 -6.66 0.65
CA LEU A 102 8.59 -7.46 0.94
C LEU A 102 7.57 -6.67 1.78
N PRO A 103 6.26 -6.93 1.65
CA PRO A 103 5.22 -6.18 2.35
C PRO A 103 5.37 -6.12 3.89
N TRP A 104 5.99 -7.14 4.49
CA TRP A 104 6.21 -7.27 5.93
C TRP A 104 7.58 -6.77 6.42
N GLU A 105 8.42 -6.25 5.52
CA GLU A 105 9.70 -5.60 5.86
C GLU A 105 9.53 -4.12 6.26
N GLN A 106 8.30 -3.73 6.61
CA GLN A 106 8.00 -2.43 7.18
C GLN A 106 8.55 -2.30 8.59
N SER A 107 8.94 -1.09 8.98
CA SER A 107 9.46 -0.80 10.31
C SER A 107 9.18 0.64 10.75
N LEU A 108 9.13 0.84 12.06
CA LEU A 108 9.17 2.16 12.67
C LEU A 108 10.50 2.36 13.39
N ARG A 109 11.05 3.57 13.35
CA ARG A 109 12.16 3.96 14.23
C ARG A 109 11.91 5.35 14.78
N LYS A 110 12.37 5.60 16.00
CA LYS A 110 12.24 6.90 16.66
C LYS A 110 13.60 7.58 16.80
N ARG A 111 13.62 8.88 16.55
CA ARG A 111 14.80 9.73 16.77
C ARG A 111 14.35 11.11 17.23
N GLY A 112 14.49 11.36 18.53
CA GLY A 112 14.01 12.58 19.18
C GLY A 112 12.51 12.77 18.98
N SER A 113 12.12 13.91 18.40
CA SER A 113 10.72 14.29 18.22
C SER A 113 10.05 13.72 16.96
N PHE A 114 10.69 12.76 16.28
CA PHE A 114 10.19 12.17 15.04
C PHE A 114 10.17 10.65 15.11
N LEU A 115 9.13 10.10 14.48
CA LEU A 115 9.02 8.69 14.09
C LEU A 115 9.18 8.60 12.59
N TYR A 116 9.88 7.57 12.13
CA TYR A 116 10.12 7.33 10.71
C TYR A 116 9.60 5.94 10.36
N LEU A 117 8.62 5.89 9.46
CA LEU A 117 8.13 4.67 8.85
C LEU A 117 9.00 4.34 7.64
N THR A 118 9.54 3.12 7.60
CA THR A 118 9.94 2.48 6.34
C THR A 118 8.75 1.69 5.83
N ASP A 119 8.16 2.12 4.72
CA ASP A 119 6.96 1.50 4.15
C ASP A 119 7.28 0.26 3.28
N ASN A 120 6.24 -0.36 2.71
CA ASN A 120 6.36 -1.55 1.85
C ASN A 120 7.01 -1.28 0.48
N GLN A 121 7.41 -0.04 0.20
CA GLN A 121 8.17 0.35 -1.00
C GLN A 121 9.58 0.84 -0.64
N GLY A 122 9.99 0.71 0.63
CA GLY A 122 11.28 1.18 1.13
C GLY A 122 11.40 2.69 1.27
N ARG A 123 10.28 3.44 1.22
CA ARG A 123 10.27 4.89 1.44
C ARG A 123 10.36 5.18 2.93
N THR A 124 11.09 6.24 3.29
CA THR A 124 11.08 6.80 4.64
C THR A 124 10.02 7.89 4.74
N VAL A 125 8.97 7.65 5.52
CA VAL A 125 7.89 8.61 5.80
C VAL A 125 8.04 9.15 7.23
N PRO A 126 8.24 10.46 7.40
CA PRO A 126 8.34 11.05 8.73
C PRO A 126 6.95 11.31 9.34
N PHE A 127 6.87 11.13 10.65
CA PHE A 127 5.78 11.54 11.52
C PHE A 127 6.35 12.32 12.70
N VAL A 128 5.59 13.26 13.24
CA VAL A 128 5.89 13.80 14.57
C VAL A 128 5.62 12.72 15.61
N ASP A 129 6.48 12.65 16.62
CA ASP A 129 6.24 11.79 17.78
C ASP A 129 4.99 12.25 18.54
N ILE A 130 4.23 11.30 19.07
CA ILE A 130 2.95 11.56 19.72
C ILE A 130 2.89 10.88 21.10
N ALA A 131 2.19 11.51 22.04
CA ALA A 131 2.06 10.97 23.39
C ALA A 131 1.13 9.72 23.40
N PRO A 132 1.25 8.85 24.42
CA PRO A 132 0.31 7.76 24.63
C PRO A 132 -1.15 8.21 24.58
N GLY A 133 -1.99 7.45 23.88
CA GLY A 133 -3.41 7.75 23.66
C GLY A 133 -3.71 8.72 22.52
N GLN A 134 -2.69 9.25 21.84
CA GLN A 134 -2.87 10.15 20.71
C GLN A 134 -2.86 9.42 19.36
N ARG A 135 -3.39 10.10 18.34
CA ARG A 135 -3.25 9.71 16.94
C ARG A 135 -3.09 10.93 16.05
N ILE A 136 -2.39 10.76 14.93
CA ILE A 136 -2.23 11.79 13.91
C ILE A 136 -2.49 11.20 12.52
N TYR A 137 -3.19 11.94 11.67
CA TYR A 137 -3.48 11.54 10.29
C TYR A 137 -2.44 12.11 9.34
N ASN A 138 -1.89 11.28 8.46
CA ASN A 138 -1.10 11.73 7.32
C ASN A 138 -1.96 11.65 6.04
N PRO A 139 -2.36 12.80 5.45
CA PRO A 139 -3.23 12.80 4.26
C PRO A 139 -2.53 12.33 2.98
N HIS A 140 -1.19 12.40 2.91
CA HIS A 140 -0.43 11.95 1.74
C HIS A 140 -0.34 10.42 1.70
N GLU A 141 -0.18 9.80 2.86
CA GLU A 141 -0.10 8.35 3.01
C GLU A 141 -1.44 7.69 3.34
N GLN A 142 -2.49 8.51 3.56
CA GLN A 142 -3.84 8.08 3.93
C GLN A 142 -3.87 7.09 5.11
N VAL A 143 -3.05 7.37 6.12
CA VAL A 143 -2.86 6.50 7.28
C VAL A 143 -2.82 7.31 8.56
N TYR A 144 -3.33 6.73 9.64
CA TYR A 144 -3.15 7.24 11.00
C TYR A 144 -1.93 6.59 11.64
N LEU A 145 -1.05 7.39 12.23
CA LEU A 145 -0.14 6.90 13.26
C LEU A 145 -0.86 6.98 14.60
N VAL A 146 -0.86 5.89 15.35
CA VAL A 146 -1.55 5.77 16.65
C VAL A 146 -0.54 5.32 17.69
N CYS A 147 -0.53 5.99 18.84
CA CYS A 147 0.16 5.53 20.04
C CYS A 147 -0.90 5.11 21.06
N THR A 148 -0.93 3.84 21.40
CA THR A 148 -1.86 3.29 22.40
C THR A 148 -1.60 3.91 23.77
N GLN A 149 -2.55 3.74 24.71
CA GLN A 149 -2.35 4.17 26.10
C GLN A 149 -1.15 3.49 26.76
N GLY A 150 -0.79 2.28 26.31
CA GLY A 150 0.40 1.55 26.78
C GLY A 150 1.72 1.97 26.11
N GLY A 151 1.71 2.96 25.22
CA GLY A 151 2.94 3.41 24.53
C GLY A 151 3.33 2.59 23.30
N HIS A 152 2.51 1.62 22.88
CA HIS A 152 2.73 0.87 21.64
C HIS A 152 2.25 1.65 20.41
N TYR A 153 3.02 1.59 19.33
CA TYR A 153 2.70 2.18 18.04
C TYR A 153 2.04 1.20 17.09
N LEU A 154 1.07 1.73 16.34
CA LEU A 154 0.48 1.07 15.19
C LEU A 154 0.14 2.10 14.10
N LEU A 155 0.02 1.61 12.87
CA LEU A 155 -0.62 2.36 11.79
C LEU A 155 -2.03 1.84 11.56
N GLN A 156 -2.97 2.73 11.26
CA GLN A 156 -4.34 2.38 10.89
C GLN A 156 -4.66 3.00 9.52
N THR A 157 -4.97 2.16 8.53
CA THR A 157 -5.45 2.62 7.21
C THR A 157 -6.91 3.04 7.28
N LEU A 158 -7.39 3.77 6.26
CA LEU A 158 -8.80 4.17 6.17
C LEU A 158 -9.75 2.97 6.08
N ASP A 159 -9.29 1.84 5.53
CA ASP A 159 -10.05 0.59 5.42
C ASP A 159 -9.98 -0.26 6.70
N ASN A 160 -9.46 0.30 7.79
CA ASN A 160 -9.29 -0.36 9.09
C ASN A 160 -8.43 -1.63 9.01
N ILE A 161 -7.31 -1.53 8.30
CA ILE A 161 -6.18 -2.44 8.46
C ILE A 161 -5.20 -1.82 9.45
N PHE A 162 -4.79 -2.60 10.44
CA PHE A 162 -3.94 -2.19 11.54
C PHE A 162 -2.58 -2.87 11.41
N PHE A 163 -1.50 -2.09 11.45
CA PHE A 163 -0.12 -2.56 11.37
C PHE A 163 0.54 -2.30 12.72
N TYR A 164 0.83 -3.35 13.48
CA TYR A 164 1.34 -3.25 14.84
C TYR A 164 2.87 -3.34 14.86
N PHE A 165 3.52 -2.40 15.53
CA PHE A 165 4.98 -2.37 15.71
C PHE A 165 5.39 -2.58 17.17
N GLY A 166 4.49 -2.30 18.12
CA GLY A 166 4.80 -2.41 19.55
C GLY A 166 5.51 -1.17 20.08
N GLU A 167 6.38 -1.33 21.07
CA GLU A 167 7.16 -0.22 21.61
C GLU A 167 8.25 0.21 20.62
N VAL A 168 8.44 1.52 20.44
CA VAL A 168 9.49 2.06 19.56
C VAL A 168 10.44 2.94 20.38
N PRO A 169 11.58 2.38 20.85
CA PRO A 169 12.57 3.12 21.63
C PRO A 169 13.20 4.26 20.84
N ASP A 170 13.59 5.33 21.55
CA ASP A 170 14.32 6.47 20.98
C ASP A 170 15.82 6.18 20.85
N ASP A 171 16.16 5.15 20.08
CA ASP A 171 17.53 4.73 19.79
C ASP A 171 17.85 4.68 18.28
N ASN A 172 16.90 5.16 17.45
CA ASN A 172 16.96 5.19 16.00
C ASN A 172 17.15 3.81 15.34
N LYS A 173 16.92 2.71 16.07
CA LYS A 173 16.90 1.37 15.48
C LYS A 173 15.52 1.04 14.91
N PRO A 174 15.46 0.29 13.78
CA PRO A 174 14.19 -0.19 13.25
C PRO A 174 13.53 -1.20 14.19
N VAL A 175 12.26 -0.95 14.50
CA VAL A 175 11.34 -1.90 15.11
C VAL A 175 10.46 -2.47 14.00
N PRO A 176 10.55 -3.79 13.70
CA PRO A 176 9.85 -4.38 12.57
C PRO A 176 8.35 -4.53 12.84
N LEU A 177 7.58 -4.63 11.76
CA LEU A 177 6.16 -4.95 11.80
C LEU A 177 5.90 -6.32 12.46
N ASP A 178 5.17 -6.35 13.56
CA ASP A 178 4.85 -7.57 14.31
C ASP A 178 3.57 -8.27 13.81
N ARG A 179 2.55 -7.49 13.46
CA ARG A 179 1.24 -8.01 13.05
C ARG A 179 0.54 -7.07 12.08
N ILE A 180 -0.24 -7.65 11.17
CA ILE A 180 -1.29 -6.94 10.43
C ILE A 180 -2.63 -7.54 10.85
N GLU A 181 -3.62 -6.72 11.13
CA GLU A 181 -4.97 -7.14 11.50
C GLU A 181 -6.02 -6.35 10.74
N ASN A 182 -7.14 -6.97 10.38
CA ASN A 182 -8.28 -6.26 9.80
C ASN A 182 -9.35 -5.95 10.87
N ALA A 183 -10.37 -5.18 10.49
CA ALA A 183 -11.47 -4.80 11.39
C ALA A 183 -12.27 -5.97 11.99
N LEU A 184 -12.14 -7.19 11.44
CA LEU A 184 -12.82 -8.40 11.94
C LEU A 184 -11.94 -9.19 12.93
N GLY A 185 -10.75 -8.70 13.25
CA GLY A 185 -9.78 -9.38 14.13
C GLY A 185 -9.04 -10.54 13.45
N HIS A 186 -9.15 -10.68 12.13
CA HIS A 186 -8.30 -11.61 11.38
C HIS A 186 -6.94 -10.98 11.18
N PHE A 187 -5.89 -11.77 11.34
CA PHE A 187 -4.52 -11.29 11.41
C PHE A 187 -3.54 -12.12 10.59
N LEU A 188 -2.42 -11.47 10.26
CA LEU A 188 -1.12 -12.05 9.94
C LEU A 188 -0.15 -11.66 11.07
N HIS A 189 0.55 -12.63 11.64
CA HIS A 189 1.56 -12.40 12.68
C HIS A 189 2.93 -12.88 12.20
N PHE A 190 3.96 -12.10 12.49
CA PHE A 190 5.31 -12.26 11.96
C PHE A 190 6.29 -12.64 13.07
N THR A 191 6.62 -13.91 13.18
CA THR A 191 7.57 -14.42 14.18
C THR A 191 9.00 -14.27 13.67
N ARG A 192 9.88 -13.71 14.49
CA ARG A 192 11.29 -13.47 14.16
C ARG A 192 12.23 -14.10 15.18
N THR A 193 13.47 -14.35 14.77
CA THR A 193 14.58 -14.68 15.67
C THR A 193 14.97 -13.47 16.52
N GLU A 194 15.82 -13.68 17.54
CA GLU A 194 16.40 -12.59 18.34
C GLU A 194 17.21 -11.60 17.49
N GLN A 195 17.78 -12.05 16.38
CA GLN A 195 18.53 -11.22 15.43
C GLN A 195 17.62 -10.46 14.46
N GLY A 196 16.30 -10.65 14.54
CA GLY A 196 15.31 -9.95 13.71
C GLY A 196 14.97 -10.64 12.38
N THR A 197 15.47 -11.85 12.13
CA THR A 197 15.17 -12.61 10.91
C THR A 197 13.77 -13.21 11.01
N LEU A 198 12.90 -12.97 10.03
CA LEU A 198 11.56 -13.56 9.96
C LEU A 198 11.64 -15.08 9.78
N THR A 199 10.98 -15.87 10.63
CA THR A 199 10.94 -17.33 10.50
C THR A 199 9.56 -17.82 10.10
N ASP A 200 8.49 -17.11 10.50
CA ASP A 200 7.13 -17.58 10.28
C ASP A 200 6.14 -16.46 10.03
N ILE A 201 5.20 -16.72 9.13
CA ILE A 201 3.99 -15.93 8.93
C ILE A 201 2.82 -16.82 9.33
N SER A 202 2.13 -16.46 10.41
CA SER A 202 0.96 -17.18 10.90
C SER A 202 -0.31 -16.36 10.66
N ALA A 203 -1.34 -16.99 10.09
CA ALA A 203 -2.62 -16.35 9.80
C ALA A 203 -3.75 -16.92 10.65
N THR A 204 -4.84 -16.16 10.75
CA THR A 204 -6.08 -16.64 11.38
C THR A 204 -6.58 -17.92 10.71
N GLY A 205 -7.03 -18.88 11.50
CA GLY A 205 -7.44 -20.20 11.02
C GLY A 205 -6.32 -21.24 11.00
N GLY A 206 -5.12 -20.92 11.52
CA GLY A 206 -4.04 -21.87 11.76
C GLY A 206 -3.12 -22.12 10.57
N ILE A 207 -3.25 -21.33 9.49
CA ILE A 207 -2.32 -21.36 8.36
C ILE A 207 -0.99 -20.77 8.81
N ARG A 208 0.10 -21.45 8.48
CA ARG A 208 1.47 -21.02 8.80
C ARG A 208 2.38 -21.25 7.61
N VAL A 209 3.13 -20.22 7.24
CA VAL A 209 4.26 -20.32 6.29
C VAL A 209 5.54 -20.22 7.10
N HIS A 210 6.38 -21.26 7.02
CA HIS A 210 7.72 -21.25 7.59
C HIS A 210 8.73 -20.87 6.53
N LEU A 211 9.60 -19.91 6.83
CA LEU A 211 10.63 -19.41 5.93
C LEU A 211 11.96 -20.04 6.30
N HIS A 212 12.62 -20.63 5.30
CA HIS A 212 13.95 -21.20 5.44
C HIS A 212 14.93 -20.39 4.59
N TYR A 213 16.10 -20.10 5.16
CA TYR A 213 17.18 -19.36 4.51
C TYR A 213 18.41 -20.27 4.44
N ASP A 214 19.16 -20.16 3.34
CA ASP A 214 20.41 -20.91 3.12
C ASP A 214 21.62 -20.22 3.76
#